data_AF-A0A8J4W993-F1
#
_entry.id   AF-A0A8J4W993-F1
#
_cell.length_a   1.000
_cell.length_b   1.000
_cell.length_c   1.000
_cell.angle_alpha   90.00
_cell.angle_beta   90.00
_cell.angle_gamma   90.00
#
_symmetry.space_group_name_H-M   'P 1'
#
loop_
_entity.id
_entity.type
_entity.pdbx_description
1 polymer ?
#
loop_
_entity_poly.entity_id
_entity_poly.type
_entity_poly.pdbx_seq_one_letter_code
_entity_poly.pdbx_strand_id
1 'polypeptide(L)'
;MSVDQLSEDAPLLPTVSTASPKAQSEPSYHALFGISCVATSALCFSLMSTFIKYMTFTFSSMEAIFWRSIGAFVCNFIVVVLTGQSLYVAPEYRRTLVLRCIAGFACMGFAFYAMSQMVLADASVIVFTSPVMTFFFGAFVLHENIDPISFVSAVVAFGGLICVVRPGFLFGYDHPTAAADGSWIAVGSGLLGALSQVCVFLTVRQLQGLNLFAIVHYFTLSSIVFALLWIAIVQQTFYVPSSFLLWRAIIGTGLFTFGGQMFLTKGFQLEKAGIASVMRYLDVVFVIMSTLIKYQTYTMSSMEAIFWRSTGAFVFNFVSVLYLRKSLYVAPSKRKILALRCLAGFSSIGFAFYAVSQMVLADASVIILTSPVMTFFFGACLLHERIDLVSLLSAVFAFGGLVFVVRPGFLFGYDQPSERSSPASSWVAVGAALLGALGQVFVFITVRQLQGVHALVIVHYFMLSSAIVALLWVTINQDFVVPSAFEEWRAIVGCGLFTFVGQMFLTKGFQLEKAGIASVMRYLDVVFVFTWDSTILHEHINHYSVVGAVIILTSAIAIAVRKMKHHA
;
A
#
# COMPACT_ATOMS: atom_id res chain seq x y z
N MET A 1 -62.93 -20.27 35.23
CA MET A 1 -62.72 -20.63 33.81
C MET A 1 -63.20 -19.41 33.01
N SER A 2 -62.29 -18.76 32.24
CA SER A 2 -62.50 -17.81 31.11
C SER A 2 -63.62 -16.74 31.24
N VAL A 3 -63.32 -15.44 31.39
CA VAL A 3 -62.96 -14.47 30.33
C VAL A 3 -63.92 -14.54 29.13
N ASP A 4 -64.84 -13.57 28.96
CA ASP A 4 -64.65 -12.47 28.00
C ASP A 4 -65.80 -11.41 28.01
N GLN A 5 -65.43 -10.20 27.56
CA GLN A 5 -66.24 -9.14 26.91
C GLN A 5 -66.82 -7.92 27.66
N LEU A 6 -66.32 -6.76 27.19
CA LEU A 6 -66.89 -5.41 27.03
C LEU A 6 -66.79 -4.42 28.20
N SER A 7 -65.91 -3.42 28.04
CA SER A 7 -66.26 -2.03 28.35
C SER A 7 -65.67 -1.09 27.30
N GLU A 8 -66.56 -0.28 26.73
CA GLU A 8 -66.25 1.02 26.14
C GLU A 8 -65.64 1.91 27.23
N ASP A 9 -64.59 2.65 26.87
CA ASP A 9 -64.34 4.02 27.37
C ASP A 9 -63.15 4.59 26.59
N ALA A 10 -63.44 5.50 25.67
CA ALA A 10 -62.41 6.33 25.02
C ALA A 10 -61.98 7.45 25.99
N PRO A 11 -60.69 7.83 25.94
CA PRO A 11 -60.42 9.26 25.84
C PRO A 11 -59.24 9.63 24.90
N LEU A 12 -59.55 10.55 23.98
CA LEU A 12 -58.93 11.86 23.74
C LEU A 12 -57.39 12.00 23.63
N LEU A 13 -56.98 12.42 22.41
CA LEU A 13 -55.75 13.14 22.00
C LEU A 13 -54.38 12.44 22.16
N PRO A 14 -53.58 12.34 21.07
CA PRO A 14 -52.22 11.84 21.18
C PRO A 14 -51.32 12.92 21.81
N THR A 15 -50.82 12.64 23.00
CA THR A 15 -49.70 13.38 23.60
C THR A 15 -48.47 13.19 22.73
N VAL A 16 -47.93 14.29 22.22
CA VAL A 16 -46.62 14.34 21.55
C VAL A 16 -45.56 13.97 22.58
N SER A 17 -45.18 12.69 22.62
CA SER A 17 -43.92 12.28 23.22
C SER A 17 -42.82 12.83 22.35
N THR A 18 -42.11 13.83 22.84
CA THR A 18 -40.83 14.31 22.30
C THR A 18 -39.80 13.19 22.46
N ALA A 19 -39.85 12.20 21.60
CA ALA A 19 -38.74 11.29 21.38
C ALA A 19 -37.62 12.11 20.73
N SER A 20 -36.50 12.25 21.43
CA SER A 20 -35.27 12.75 20.82
C SER A 20 -34.97 11.92 19.56
N PRO A 21 -34.44 12.54 18.49
CA PRO A 21 -34.03 11.76 17.34
C PRO A 21 -32.90 10.84 17.79
N LYS A 22 -33.18 9.54 17.90
CA LYS A 22 -32.16 8.50 18.00
C LYS A 22 -31.13 8.79 16.92
N ALA A 23 -29.92 9.12 17.34
CA ALA A 23 -28.76 9.24 16.48
C ALA A 23 -28.70 7.97 15.61
N GLN A 24 -28.99 8.13 14.32
CA GLN A 24 -28.81 7.08 13.34
C GLN A 24 -27.32 6.73 13.35
N SER A 25 -26.99 5.57 13.92
CA SER A 25 -25.65 5.00 13.81
C SER A 25 -25.37 4.76 12.33
N GLU A 26 -24.46 5.55 11.74
CA GLU A 26 -24.00 5.35 10.36
C GLU A 26 -23.58 3.88 10.16
N PRO A 27 -23.86 3.26 9.00
CA PRO A 27 -23.51 1.86 8.78
C PRO A 27 -21.99 1.67 8.82
N SER A 28 -21.49 0.89 9.79
CA SER A 28 -20.07 0.59 10.02
C SER A 28 -19.28 0.11 8.78
N TYR A 29 -19.96 -0.38 7.74
CA TYR A 29 -19.36 -0.81 6.48
C TYR A 29 -18.79 0.35 5.63
N HIS A 30 -19.40 1.53 5.66
CA HIS A 30 -18.89 2.69 4.89
C HIS A 30 -17.60 3.25 5.48
N ALA A 31 -17.50 3.19 6.80
CA ALA A 31 -16.36 3.63 7.57
C ALA A 31 -15.08 2.84 7.20
N LEU A 32 -15.13 1.50 7.37
CA LEU A 32 -14.00 0.62 7.04
C LEU A 32 -13.56 0.74 5.56
N PHE A 33 -14.50 0.94 4.66
CA PHE A 33 -14.21 1.16 3.24
C PHE A 33 -13.51 2.51 3.00
N GLY A 34 -13.92 3.58 3.68
CA GLY A 34 -13.24 4.89 3.65
C GLY A 34 -11.80 4.82 4.16
N ILE A 35 -11.58 4.17 5.32
CA ILE A 35 -10.25 3.93 5.89
C ILE A 35 -9.36 3.15 4.91
N SER A 36 -9.92 2.10 4.29
CA SER A 36 -9.21 1.27 3.30
C SER A 36 -8.85 2.06 2.04
N CYS A 37 -9.73 2.97 1.60
CA CYS A 37 -9.43 3.88 0.48
C CYS A 37 -8.25 4.80 0.82
N VAL A 38 -8.23 5.43 2.01
CA VAL A 38 -7.09 6.29 2.38
C VAL A 38 -5.79 5.47 2.49
N ALA A 39 -5.83 4.27 3.08
CA ALA A 39 -4.67 3.39 3.14
C ALA A 39 -4.17 2.96 1.74
N THR A 40 -5.08 2.76 0.78
CA THR A 40 -4.71 2.47 -0.62
C THR A 40 -4.11 3.70 -1.29
N SER A 41 -4.63 4.90 -0.99
CA SER A 41 -4.07 6.15 -1.51
C SER A 41 -2.64 6.40 -1.04
N ALA A 42 -2.32 6.03 0.20
CA ALA A 42 -0.99 6.09 0.78
C ALA A 42 0.01 5.28 -0.04
N LEU A 43 -0.35 4.04 -0.38
CA LEU A 43 0.43 3.21 -1.29
C LEU A 43 0.60 3.87 -2.67
N CYS A 44 -0.45 4.45 -3.27
CA CYS A 44 -0.33 5.15 -4.54
C CYS A 44 0.59 6.38 -4.46
N PHE A 45 0.56 7.15 -3.37
CA PHE A 45 1.45 8.30 -3.18
C PHE A 45 2.89 7.90 -2.91
N SER A 46 3.12 6.78 -2.22
CA SER A 46 4.45 6.20 -2.06
C SER A 46 5.05 5.88 -3.43
N LEU A 47 4.30 5.18 -4.30
CA LEU A 47 4.70 4.84 -5.68
C LEU A 47 4.86 6.08 -6.58
N MET A 48 4.02 7.09 -6.40
CA MET A 48 4.13 8.37 -7.12
C MET A 48 5.41 9.12 -6.75
N SER A 49 5.72 9.22 -5.45
CA SER A 49 6.86 9.99 -4.92
C SER A 49 8.18 9.52 -5.52
N THR A 50 8.23 8.24 -5.83
CA THR A 50 9.39 7.57 -6.39
C THR A 50 9.63 7.94 -7.86
N PHE A 51 8.58 8.03 -8.70
CA PHE A 51 8.72 8.62 -10.04
C PHE A 51 9.01 10.13 -10.00
N ILE A 52 8.45 10.86 -9.03
CA ILE A 52 8.74 12.29 -8.84
C ILE A 52 10.22 12.48 -8.52
N LYS A 53 10.79 11.68 -7.61
CA LYS A 53 12.21 11.75 -7.27
C LYS A 53 13.10 11.56 -8.50
N TYR A 54 12.74 10.63 -9.39
CA TYR A 54 13.43 10.45 -10.66
C TYR A 54 13.34 11.71 -11.55
N MET A 55 12.14 12.29 -11.65
CA MET A 55 11.92 13.52 -12.40
C MET A 55 12.73 14.70 -11.85
N THR A 56 12.84 14.82 -10.53
CA THR A 56 13.56 15.93 -9.85
C THR A 56 15.08 15.92 -10.09
N PHE A 57 15.66 14.86 -10.66
CA PHE A 57 17.05 14.90 -11.14
C PHE A 57 17.25 15.81 -12.37
N THR A 58 16.18 16.10 -13.10
CA THR A 58 16.22 16.86 -14.36
C THR A 58 15.29 18.06 -14.35
N PHE A 59 14.12 17.94 -13.72
CA PHE A 59 13.11 18.96 -13.60
C PHE A 59 13.21 19.69 -12.25
N SER A 60 12.81 20.96 -12.24
CA SER A 60 12.52 21.66 -11.00
C SER A 60 11.30 21.05 -10.30
N SER A 61 11.13 21.33 -9.00
CA SER A 61 9.95 20.89 -8.24
C SER A 61 8.62 21.38 -8.84
N MET A 62 8.60 22.59 -9.41
CA MET A 62 7.39 23.15 -10.03
C MET A 62 7.09 22.54 -11.40
N GLU A 63 8.11 22.26 -12.20
CA GLU A 63 7.98 21.49 -13.43
C GLU A 63 7.49 20.06 -13.15
N ALA A 64 7.96 19.43 -12.07
CA ALA A 64 7.47 18.12 -11.65
C ALA A 64 5.98 18.16 -11.25
N ILE A 65 5.52 19.22 -10.57
CA ILE A 65 4.08 19.43 -10.26
C ILE A 65 3.27 19.62 -11.54
N PHE A 66 3.78 20.39 -12.50
CA PHE A 66 3.12 20.62 -13.77
C PHE A 66 2.92 19.31 -14.54
N TRP A 67 4.01 18.57 -14.80
CA TRP A 67 3.98 17.35 -15.59
C TRP A 67 3.16 16.22 -14.92
N ARG A 68 3.26 16.04 -13.60
CA ARG A 68 2.44 15.03 -12.89
C ARG A 68 0.94 15.39 -12.97
N SER A 69 0.61 16.69 -12.91
CA SER A 69 -0.79 17.15 -12.94
C SER A 69 -1.39 17.00 -14.34
N ILE A 70 -0.60 17.20 -15.39
CA ILE A 70 -1.00 16.86 -16.77
C ILE A 70 -1.30 15.37 -16.89
N GLY A 71 -0.38 14.51 -16.44
CA GLY A 71 -0.57 13.06 -16.52
C GLY A 71 -1.86 12.62 -15.80
N ALA A 72 -2.09 13.13 -14.59
CA ALA A 72 -3.29 12.83 -13.81
C ALA A 72 -4.58 13.38 -14.45
N PHE A 73 -4.52 14.57 -15.04
CA PHE A 73 -5.63 15.19 -15.76
C PHE A 73 -6.03 14.35 -16.98
N VAL A 74 -5.07 13.90 -17.78
CA VAL A 74 -5.32 13.03 -18.95
C VAL A 74 -5.94 11.70 -18.51
N CYS A 75 -5.38 11.04 -17.49
CA CYS A 75 -5.96 9.81 -16.95
C CYS A 75 -7.42 10.00 -16.50
N ASN A 76 -7.69 11.06 -15.74
CA ASN A 76 -9.04 11.37 -15.29
C ASN A 76 -9.99 11.68 -16.46
N PHE A 77 -9.53 12.46 -17.44
CA PHE A 77 -10.32 12.82 -18.62
C PHE A 77 -10.71 11.59 -19.45
N ILE A 78 -9.77 10.66 -19.68
CA ILE A 78 -10.05 9.39 -20.37
C ILE A 78 -11.16 8.62 -19.64
N VAL A 79 -11.07 8.48 -18.31
CA VAL A 79 -12.08 7.74 -17.54
C VAL A 79 -13.44 8.44 -17.59
N VAL A 80 -13.49 9.76 -17.49
CA VAL A 80 -14.75 10.53 -17.58
C VAL A 80 -15.43 10.33 -18.93
N VAL A 81 -14.67 10.42 -20.03
CA VAL A 81 -15.19 10.21 -21.39
C VAL A 81 -15.70 8.77 -21.57
N LEU A 82 -14.95 7.78 -21.10
CA LEU A 82 -15.33 6.36 -21.21
C LEU A 82 -16.54 5.97 -20.35
N THR A 83 -16.73 6.64 -19.20
CA THR A 83 -17.80 6.32 -18.25
C THR A 83 -19.04 7.22 -18.38
N GLY A 84 -18.98 8.27 -19.21
CA GLY A 84 -20.07 9.23 -19.40
C GLY A 84 -20.44 10.01 -18.13
N GLN A 85 -19.52 10.15 -17.19
CA GLN A 85 -19.77 10.80 -15.90
C GLN A 85 -19.89 12.32 -16.06
N SER A 86 -20.83 12.94 -15.32
CA SER A 86 -21.02 14.39 -15.38
C SER A 86 -19.96 15.12 -14.55
N LEU A 87 -19.28 16.09 -15.19
CA LEU A 87 -18.35 17.04 -14.54
C LEU A 87 -19.06 18.29 -14.00
N TYR A 88 -20.38 18.22 -13.86
CA TYR A 88 -21.19 19.35 -13.40
C TYR A 88 -20.91 19.63 -11.92
N VAL A 89 -20.70 20.91 -11.60
CA VAL A 89 -20.51 21.38 -10.23
C VAL A 89 -21.66 22.31 -9.86
N ALA A 90 -22.48 21.85 -8.92
CA ALA A 90 -23.56 22.66 -8.37
C ALA A 90 -23.01 23.96 -7.77
N PRO A 91 -23.71 25.11 -7.91
CA PRO A 91 -23.23 26.41 -7.45
C PRO A 91 -22.77 26.43 -5.98
N GLU A 92 -23.45 25.66 -5.14
CA GLU A 92 -23.17 25.52 -3.70
C GLU A 92 -21.76 25.01 -3.41
N TYR A 93 -21.26 24.06 -4.21
CA TYR A 93 -19.95 23.44 -4.00
C TYR A 93 -18.79 24.19 -4.66
N ARG A 94 -19.06 25.18 -5.51
CA ARG A 94 -18.03 25.88 -6.30
C ARG A 94 -17.01 26.61 -5.43
N ARG A 95 -17.48 27.31 -4.38
CA ARG A 95 -16.59 28.05 -3.46
C ARG A 95 -15.65 27.10 -2.71
N THR A 96 -16.18 26.01 -2.17
CA THR A 96 -15.40 24.98 -1.48
C THR A 96 -14.42 24.29 -2.41
N LEU A 97 -14.81 24.03 -3.66
CA LEU A 97 -13.94 23.45 -4.67
C LEU A 97 -12.79 24.39 -5.07
N VAL A 98 -13.04 25.69 -5.21
CA VAL A 98 -11.99 26.69 -5.47
C VAL A 98 -11.03 26.76 -4.28
N LEU A 99 -11.55 26.83 -3.05
CA LEU A 99 -10.74 26.82 -1.83
C LEU A 99 -9.85 25.56 -1.75
N ARG A 100 -10.41 24.39 -2.08
CA ARG A 100 -9.69 23.12 -2.18
C ARG A 100 -8.52 23.20 -3.18
N CYS A 101 -8.75 23.79 -4.36
CA CYS A 101 -7.73 23.90 -5.40
C CYS A 101 -6.57 24.83 -4.98
N ILE A 102 -6.91 26.01 -4.43
CA ILE A 102 -5.92 26.99 -3.96
C ILE A 102 -5.12 26.41 -2.79
N ALA A 103 -5.79 25.86 -1.78
CA ALA A 103 -5.13 25.24 -0.62
C ALA A 103 -4.25 24.06 -1.03
N GLY A 104 -4.70 23.26 -2.01
CA GLY A 104 -3.92 22.15 -2.55
C GLY A 104 -2.62 22.61 -3.21
N PHE A 105 -2.68 23.64 -4.06
CA PHE A 105 -1.48 24.20 -4.68
C PHE A 105 -0.55 24.87 -3.66
N ALA A 106 -1.10 25.66 -2.75
CA ALA A 106 -0.35 26.33 -1.68
C ALA A 106 0.37 25.31 -0.77
N CYS A 107 -0.31 24.23 -0.38
CA CYS A 107 0.29 23.15 0.40
C CYS A 107 1.55 22.60 -0.26
N MET A 108 1.49 22.30 -1.55
CA MET A 108 2.63 21.74 -2.28
C MET A 108 3.77 22.76 -2.38
N GLY A 109 3.48 24.01 -2.75
CA GLY A 109 4.50 25.05 -2.86
C GLY A 109 5.23 25.29 -1.54
N PHE A 110 4.48 25.43 -0.44
CA PHE A 110 5.06 25.62 0.89
C PHE A 110 5.82 24.39 1.39
N ALA A 111 5.32 23.17 1.14
CA ALA A 111 6.02 21.95 1.52
C ALA A 111 7.34 21.77 0.75
N PHE A 112 7.37 22.06 -0.55
CA PHE A 112 8.60 22.01 -1.35
C PHE A 112 9.61 23.07 -0.91
N TYR A 113 9.15 24.29 -0.66
CA TYR A 113 10.02 25.34 -0.15
C TYR A 113 10.62 24.95 1.20
N ALA A 114 9.80 24.44 2.13
CA ALA A 114 10.28 23.91 3.41
C ALA A 114 11.35 22.83 3.20
N MET A 115 11.08 21.81 2.38
CA MET A 115 12.05 20.73 2.08
C MET A 115 13.34 21.21 1.41
N SER A 116 13.33 22.37 0.73
CA SER A 116 14.53 22.94 0.10
C SER A 116 15.39 23.78 1.06
N GLN A 117 14.82 24.24 2.18
CA GLN A 117 15.45 25.19 3.11
C GLN A 117 15.77 24.61 4.49
N MET A 118 15.39 23.36 4.74
CA MET A 118 15.72 22.64 5.96
C MET A 118 15.98 21.16 5.67
N VAL A 119 16.57 20.46 6.64
CA VAL A 119 16.79 19.01 6.53
C VAL A 119 15.47 18.30 6.26
N LEU A 120 15.48 17.33 5.34
CA LEU A 120 14.28 16.60 4.91
C LEU A 120 13.50 16.01 6.10
N ALA A 121 14.21 15.55 7.13
CA ALA A 121 13.63 15.07 8.38
C ALA A 121 12.79 16.14 9.10
N ASP A 122 13.35 17.34 9.28
CA ASP A 122 12.68 18.45 9.95
C ASP A 122 11.44 18.91 9.15
N ALA A 123 11.58 19.05 7.84
CA ALA A 123 10.48 19.44 6.95
C ALA A 123 9.34 18.43 6.99
N SER A 124 9.69 17.13 6.97
CA SER A 124 8.71 16.05 6.98
C SER A 124 7.89 16.06 8.27
N VAL A 125 8.52 16.15 9.45
CA VAL A 125 7.80 16.16 10.73
C VAL A 125 6.80 17.32 10.81
N ILE A 126 7.19 18.51 10.35
CA ILE A 126 6.31 19.68 10.36
C ILE A 126 5.09 19.45 9.45
N VAL A 127 5.29 19.01 8.21
CA VAL A 127 4.20 18.74 7.26
C VAL A 127 3.28 17.62 7.74
N PHE A 128 3.85 16.58 8.35
CA PHE A 128 3.12 15.47 8.94
C PHE A 128 2.47 15.79 10.29
N THR A 129 2.55 17.03 10.78
CA THR A 129 1.71 17.50 11.90
C THR A 129 0.25 17.72 11.46
N SER A 130 0.01 17.84 10.14
CA SER A 130 -1.31 18.07 9.56
C SER A 130 -2.42 17.08 9.98
N PRO A 131 -2.19 15.76 10.13
CA PRO A 131 -3.26 14.85 10.59
C PRO A 131 -3.73 15.14 12.01
N VAL A 132 -2.81 15.46 12.94
CA VAL A 132 -3.18 15.82 14.32
C VAL A 132 -3.96 17.14 14.34
N MET A 133 -3.51 18.13 13.57
CA MET A 133 -4.24 19.40 13.42
C MET A 133 -5.63 19.20 12.82
N THR A 134 -5.81 18.21 11.94
CA THR A 134 -7.09 17.93 11.28
C THR A 134 -8.18 17.50 12.27
N PHE A 135 -7.85 16.88 13.41
CA PHE A 135 -8.85 16.60 14.46
C PHE A 135 -9.42 17.90 15.05
N PHE A 136 -8.57 18.87 15.38
CA PHE A 136 -8.99 20.13 15.98
C PHE A 136 -9.77 21.00 15.00
N PHE A 137 -9.23 21.19 13.79
CA PHE A 137 -9.92 21.98 12.79
C PHE A 137 -11.15 21.26 12.22
N GLY A 138 -11.19 19.93 12.22
CA GLY A 138 -12.39 19.16 11.92
C GLY A 138 -13.50 19.42 12.94
N ALA A 139 -13.18 19.42 14.23
CA ALA A 139 -14.13 19.77 15.28
C ALA A 139 -14.61 21.23 15.20
N PHE A 140 -13.72 22.15 14.84
CA PHE A 140 -14.06 23.57 14.73
C PHE A 140 -14.87 23.92 13.47
N VAL A 141 -14.45 23.42 12.30
CA VAL A 141 -15.01 23.81 10.98
C VAL A 141 -16.17 22.91 10.56
N LEU A 142 -16.09 21.60 10.84
CA LEU A 142 -17.10 20.62 10.44
C LEU A 142 -18.05 20.26 11.60
N HIS A 143 -17.79 20.77 12.81
CA HIS A 143 -18.48 20.36 14.04
C HIS A 143 -18.47 18.84 14.25
N GLU A 144 -17.40 18.16 13.82
CA GLU A 144 -17.21 16.73 14.04
C GLU A 144 -16.82 16.45 15.51
N ASN A 145 -17.46 15.45 16.12
CA ASN A 145 -17.07 15.01 17.46
C ASN A 145 -15.68 14.38 17.44
N ILE A 146 -14.78 14.87 18.30
CA ILE A 146 -13.46 14.28 18.53
C ILE A 146 -13.64 12.98 19.30
N ASP A 147 -13.37 11.85 18.64
CA ASP A 147 -13.27 10.57 19.34
C ASP A 147 -11.94 10.52 20.13
N PRO A 148 -11.98 10.43 21.47
CA PRO A 148 -10.77 10.48 22.30
C PRO A 148 -9.77 9.37 21.98
N ILE A 149 -10.27 8.17 21.64
CA ILE A 149 -9.41 7.02 21.31
C ILE A 149 -8.66 7.28 20.00
N SER A 150 -9.39 7.69 18.97
CA SER A 150 -8.80 8.07 17.68
C SER A 150 -7.80 9.23 17.81
N PHE A 151 -8.11 10.23 18.63
CA PHE A 151 -7.20 11.35 18.89
C PHE A 151 -5.91 10.91 19.61
N VAL A 152 -6.03 10.12 20.69
CA VAL A 152 -4.85 9.58 21.40
C VAL A 152 -4.00 8.72 20.46
N SER A 153 -4.62 7.88 19.63
CA SER A 153 -3.89 7.08 18.65
C SER A 153 -3.17 7.94 17.59
N ALA A 154 -3.77 9.06 17.17
CA ALA A 154 -3.14 10.02 16.25
C ALA A 154 -1.90 10.69 16.88
N VAL A 155 -1.98 11.07 18.15
CA VAL A 155 -0.86 11.63 18.91
C VAL A 155 0.25 10.60 19.09
N VAL A 156 -0.10 9.35 19.43
CA VAL A 156 0.88 8.25 19.55
C VAL A 156 1.54 7.95 18.20
N ALA A 157 0.78 7.93 17.10
CA ALA A 157 1.32 7.73 15.75
C ALA A 157 2.25 8.87 15.33
N PHE A 158 1.90 10.11 15.65
CA PHE A 158 2.77 11.28 15.43
C PHE A 158 4.05 11.22 16.27
N GLY A 159 3.96 10.78 17.54
CA GLY A 159 5.14 10.53 18.36
C GLY A 159 6.05 9.45 17.77
N GLY A 160 5.46 8.35 17.29
CA GLY A 160 6.18 7.31 16.56
C GLY A 160 6.87 7.85 15.31
N LEU A 161 6.19 8.71 14.54
CA LEU A 161 6.78 9.39 13.39
C LEU A 161 7.99 10.23 13.78
N ILE A 162 7.91 11.03 14.84
CA ILE A 162 9.04 11.84 15.32
C ILE A 162 10.25 10.96 15.64
N CYS A 163 10.03 9.83 16.30
CA CYS A 163 11.09 8.87 16.63
C CYS A 163 11.73 8.24 15.37
N VAL A 164 10.93 8.00 14.32
CA VAL A 164 11.43 7.44 13.05
C VAL A 164 12.20 8.48 12.25
N VAL A 165 11.59 9.65 12.06
CA VAL A 165 12.14 10.71 11.21
C VAL A 165 13.34 11.38 11.87
N ARG A 166 13.40 11.36 13.21
CA ARG A 166 14.49 11.89 14.04
C ARG A 166 14.92 13.31 13.60
N PRO A 167 14.02 14.30 13.72
CA PRO A 167 14.35 15.67 13.34
C PRO A 167 15.51 16.22 14.18
N GLY A 168 16.42 16.94 13.53
CA GLY A 168 17.64 17.46 14.14
C GLY A 168 17.36 18.48 15.25
N PHE A 169 16.27 19.24 15.14
CA PHE A 169 15.88 20.19 16.20
C PHE A 169 15.46 19.53 17.53
N LEU A 170 15.06 18.25 17.52
CA LEU A 170 14.69 17.49 18.73
C LEU A 170 15.81 16.58 19.22
N PHE A 171 16.59 16.00 18.30
CA PHE A 171 17.57 14.95 18.62
C PHE A 171 19.02 15.38 18.45
N GLY A 172 19.27 16.64 18.09
CA GLY A 172 20.58 17.19 17.78
C GLY A 172 20.93 17.02 16.30
N TYR A 173 21.67 17.98 15.75
CA TYR A 173 22.24 17.89 14.42
C TYR A 173 23.66 17.32 14.50
N ASP A 174 23.93 16.19 13.86
CA ASP A 174 25.26 15.56 13.83
C ASP A 174 26.17 16.11 12.69
N HIS A 175 25.77 17.22 12.05
CA HIS A 175 26.50 17.82 10.92
C HIS A 175 26.85 19.31 11.12
N PRO A 176 27.99 19.77 10.58
CA PRO A 176 28.52 21.13 10.80
C PRO A 176 27.68 22.29 10.21
N THR A 177 26.67 22.01 9.38
CA THR A 177 25.74 23.03 8.82
C THR A 177 24.47 23.25 9.65
N ALA A 178 24.36 22.58 10.80
CA ALA A 178 23.22 22.62 11.73
C ALA A 178 22.66 24.02 12.08
N ALA A 179 23.53 25.02 12.19
CA ALA A 179 23.14 26.37 12.61
C ALA A 179 22.55 27.22 11.47
N ALA A 180 22.73 26.80 10.21
CA ALA A 180 22.15 27.46 9.02
C ALA A 180 20.90 26.73 8.51
N ASP A 181 20.71 25.46 8.89
CA ASP A 181 19.59 24.61 8.49
C ASP A 181 18.38 24.82 9.41
N GLY A 182 17.48 25.71 9.02
CA GLY A 182 16.22 25.96 9.76
C GLY A 182 15.86 27.43 9.94
N SER A 183 15.99 28.25 8.90
CA SER A 183 15.46 29.62 8.91
C SER A 183 14.01 29.63 9.42
N TRP A 184 13.64 30.60 10.27
CA TRP A 184 12.26 30.77 10.75
C TRP A 184 11.25 30.81 9.60
N ILE A 185 11.69 31.29 8.44
CA ILE A 185 10.91 31.32 7.19
C ILE A 185 10.63 29.90 6.68
N ALA A 186 11.60 28.98 6.77
CA ALA A 186 11.43 27.59 6.40
C ALA A 186 10.44 26.89 7.34
N VAL A 187 10.57 27.07 8.66
CA VAL A 187 9.61 26.52 9.65
C VAL A 187 8.21 27.08 9.43
N GLY A 188 8.10 28.39 9.24
CA GLY A 188 6.85 29.07 8.92
C GLY A 188 6.20 28.53 7.64
N SER A 189 7.00 28.28 6.59
CA SER A 189 6.51 27.66 5.36
C SER A 189 6.04 26.22 5.58
N GLY A 190 6.76 25.41 6.35
CA GLY A 190 6.33 24.05 6.68
C GLY A 190 4.99 24.03 7.41
N LEU A 191 4.80 24.93 8.38
CA LEU A 191 3.54 25.09 9.11
C LEU A 191 2.40 25.58 8.22
N LEU A 192 2.65 26.54 7.34
CA LEU A 192 1.67 26.97 6.33
C LEU A 192 1.32 25.84 5.35
N GLY A 193 2.29 25.00 5.00
CA GLY A 193 2.08 23.77 4.23
C GLY A 193 1.18 22.77 4.96
N ALA A 194 1.41 22.56 6.25
CA ALA A 194 0.59 21.70 7.10
C ALA A 194 -0.84 22.24 7.26
N LEU A 195 -1.01 23.55 7.50
CA LEU A 195 -2.33 24.20 7.60
C LEU A 195 -3.10 24.14 6.27
N SER A 196 -2.41 24.39 5.15
CA SER A 196 -3.00 24.25 3.81
C SER A 196 -3.44 22.81 3.55
N GLN A 197 -2.69 21.82 4.05
CA GLN A 197 -3.05 20.40 3.98
C GLN A 197 -4.28 20.07 4.84
N VAL A 198 -4.43 20.69 6.01
CA VAL A 198 -5.64 20.58 6.83
C VAL A 198 -6.85 21.14 6.07
N CYS A 199 -6.74 22.36 5.51
CA CYS A 199 -7.80 22.94 4.68
C CYS A 199 -8.18 22.03 3.51
N VAL A 200 -7.18 21.40 2.89
CA VAL A 200 -7.34 20.37 1.87
C VAL A 200 -8.22 19.22 2.36
N PHE A 201 -7.97 18.64 3.53
CA PHE A 201 -8.76 17.53 4.05
C PHE A 201 -10.19 17.92 4.41
N LEU A 202 -10.37 19.08 5.03
CA LEU A 202 -11.69 19.59 5.42
C LEU A 202 -12.56 19.92 4.21
N THR A 203 -11.98 20.58 3.20
CA THR A 203 -12.72 20.91 1.98
C THR A 203 -13.13 19.67 1.20
N VAL A 204 -12.31 18.62 1.16
CA VAL A 204 -12.71 17.33 0.56
C VAL A 204 -13.89 16.71 1.31
N ARG A 205 -13.88 16.76 2.65
CA ARG A 205 -14.99 16.27 3.48
C ARG A 205 -16.29 17.04 3.22
N GLN A 206 -16.22 18.36 3.08
CA GLN A 206 -17.38 19.19 2.70
C GLN A 206 -17.90 18.88 1.28
N LEU A 207 -17.08 18.33 0.40
CA LEU A 207 -17.42 17.94 -0.96
C LEU A 207 -17.96 16.50 -1.07
N GLN A 208 -18.42 15.87 0.02
CA GLN A 208 -18.97 14.51 0.00
C GLN A 208 -20.16 14.28 -0.95
N GLY A 209 -20.92 15.32 -1.27
CA GLY A 209 -22.04 15.26 -2.23
C GLY A 209 -21.65 15.42 -3.70
N LEU A 210 -20.39 15.75 -4.02
CA LEU A 210 -19.93 15.97 -5.39
C LEU A 210 -19.35 14.70 -6.01
N ASN A 211 -19.52 14.55 -7.33
CA ASN A 211 -18.86 13.51 -8.10
C ASN A 211 -17.34 13.55 -7.91
N LEU A 212 -16.78 12.41 -7.51
CA LEU A 212 -15.35 12.21 -7.27
C LEU A 212 -14.47 12.68 -8.45
N PHE A 213 -14.88 12.29 -9.67
CA PHE A 213 -14.18 12.64 -10.90
C PHE A 213 -14.13 14.15 -11.14
N ALA A 214 -15.17 14.90 -10.77
CA ALA A 214 -15.19 16.35 -10.90
C ALA A 214 -14.20 17.01 -9.94
N ILE A 215 -14.14 16.56 -8.67
CA ILE A 215 -13.18 17.10 -7.69
C ILE A 215 -11.74 16.94 -8.21
N VAL A 216 -11.39 15.72 -8.65
CA VAL A 216 -10.04 15.42 -9.14
C VAL A 216 -9.76 16.15 -10.47
N HIS A 217 -10.76 16.33 -11.33
CA HIS A 217 -10.63 17.09 -12.58
C HIS A 217 -10.23 18.54 -12.33
N TYR A 218 -11.01 19.28 -11.54
CA TYR A 218 -10.72 20.69 -11.28
C TYR A 218 -9.46 20.88 -10.44
N PHE A 219 -9.14 19.95 -9.53
CA PHE A 219 -7.88 19.99 -8.78
C PHE A 219 -6.64 19.82 -9.67
N THR A 220 -6.66 18.84 -10.58
CA THR A 220 -5.54 18.62 -11.51
C THR A 220 -5.43 19.76 -12.52
N LEU A 221 -6.55 20.26 -13.04
CA LEU A 221 -6.59 21.39 -13.95
C LEU A 221 -6.04 22.67 -13.30
N SER A 222 -6.50 23.02 -12.10
CA SER A 222 -6.01 24.19 -11.36
C SER A 222 -4.52 24.07 -11.02
N SER A 223 -4.05 22.87 -10.67
CA SER A 223 -2.62 22.62 -10.42
C SER A 223 -1.77 22.86 -11.66
N ILE A 224 -2.25 22.49 -12.85
CA ILE A 224 -1.57 22.79 -14.13
C ILE A 224 -1.49 24.30 -14.35
N VAL A 225 -2.61 25.01 -14.19
CA VAL A 225 -2.69 26.47 -14.41
C VAL A 225 -1.77 27.21 -13.45
N PHE A 226 -1.82 26.90 -12.15
CA PHE A 226 -0.99 27.56 -11.16
C PHE A 226 0.49 27.21 -11.30
N ALA A 227 0.84 25.96 -11.63
CA ALA A 227 2.23 25.59 -11.88
C ALA A 227 2.78 26.31 -13.12
N LEU A 228 1.98 26.40 -14.20
CA LEU A 228 2.37 27.12 -15.42
C LEU A 228 2.57 28.62 -15.13
N LEU A 229 1.66 29.23 -14.37
CA LEU A 229 1.76 30.64 -13.98
C LEU A 229 3.02 30.89 -13.14
N TRP A 230 3.34 30.00 -12.21
CA TRP A 230 4.59 30.07 -11.44
C TRP A 230 5.83 29.96 -12.34
N ILE A 231 5.84 28.98 -13.25
CA ILE A 231 6.96 28.77 -14.18
C ILE A 231 7.15 30.01 -15.07
N ALA A 232 6.06 30.59 -15.58
CA ALA A 232 6.10 31.76 -16.45
C ALA A 232 6.61 33.02 -15.75
N ILE A 233 6.22 33.25 -14.49
CA ILE A 233 6.56 34.47 -13.75
C ILE A 233 7.92 34.35 -13.04
N VAL A 234 8.17 33.22 -12.36
CA VAL A 234 9.29 33.07 -11.42
C VAL A 234 10.45 32.32 -12.05
N GLN A 235 10.20 31.14 -12.64
CA GLN A 235 11.27 30.25 -13.10
C GLN A 235 11.82 30.65 -14.48
N GLN A 236 10.99 31.25 -15.34
CA GLN A 236 11.27 31.71 -16.71
C GLN A 236 11.97 30.72 -17.64
N THR A 237 12.09 29.46 -17.21
CA THR A 237 12.70 28.36 -17.94
C THR A 237 11.75 27.18 -17.81
N PHE A 238 11.43 26.57 -18.95
CA PHE A 238 10.53 25.44 -19.02
C PHE A 238 11.20 24.32 -19.80
N TYR A 239 11.55 23.26 -19.09
CA TYR A 239 12.15 22.09 -19.71
C TYR A 239 11.06 21.15 -20.24
N VAL A 240 11.09 20.93 -21.56
CA VAL A 240 10.26 19.91 -22.20
C VAL A 240 11.02 18.58 -22.19
N PRO A 241 10.41 17.49 -21.71
CA PRO A 241 11.05 16.18 -21.68
C PRO A 241 11.47 15.76 -23.09
N SER A 242 12.79 15.66 -23.30
CA SER A 242 13.37 15.21 -24.57
C SER A 242 13.57 13.70 -24.63
N SER A 243 13.67 13.05 -23.47
CA SER A 243 13.93 11.61 -23.36
C SER A 243 12.64 10.81 -23.17
N PHE A 244 12.60 9.64 -23.82
CA PHE A 244 11.50 8.69 -23.67
C PHE A 244 11.40 8.15 -22.23
N LEU A 245 12.51 8.14 -21.48
CA LEU A 245 12.53 7.75 -20.07
C LEU A 245 11.75 8.75 -19.18
N LEU A 246 11.89 10.05 -19.43
CA LEU A 246 11.19 11.10 -18.68
C LEU A 246 9.69 11.08 -18.98
N TRP A 247 9.29 10.92 -20.24
CA TRP A 247 7.87 10.78 -20.60
C TRP A 247 7.21 9.59 -19.90
N ARG A 248 7.93 8.48 -19.76
CA ARG A 248 7.44 7.32 -19.03
C ARG A 248 7.30 7.58 -17.53
N ALA A 249 8.23 8.31 -16.92
CA ALA A 249 8.11 8.76 -15.53
C ALA A 249 6.91 9.71 -15.35
N ILE A 250 6.62 10.57 -16.33
CA ILE A 250 5.45 11.46 -16.33
C ILE A 250 4.14 10.68 -16.41
N ILE A 251 4.08 9.65 -17.26
CA ILE A 251 2.90 8.78 -17.34
C ILE A 251 2.70 8.01 -16.02
N GLY A 252 3.79 7.47 -15.45
CA GLY A 252 3.76 6.78 -14.15
C GLY A 252 3.30 7.69 -13.01
N THR A 253 3.89 8.89 -12.89
CA THR A 253 3.43 9.90 -11.91
C THR A 253 1.98 10.27 -12.13
N GLY A 254 1.53 10.46 -13.38
CA GLY A 254 0.15 10.77 -13.70
C GLY A 254 -0.85 9.71 -13.25
N LEU A 255 -0.58 8.44 -13.56
CA LEU A 255 -1.42 7.30 -13.20
C LEU A 255 -1.54 7.14 -11.67
N PHE A 256 -0.42 7.17 -10.96
CA PHE A 256 -0.41 7.00 -9.51
C PHE A 256 -0.90 8.25 -8.77
N THR A 257 -0.69 9.45 -9.32
CA THR A 257 -1.31 10.68 -8.81
C THR A 257 -2.83 10.63 -8.96
N PHE A 258 -3.33 10.20 -10.12
CA PHE A 258 -4.77 10.03 -10.35
C PHE A 258 -5.37 9.02 -9.38
N GLY A 259 -4.82 7.80 -9.32
CA GLY A 259 -5.28 6.76 -8.39
C GLY A 259 -5.22 7.22 -6.92
N GLY A 260 -4.09 7.80 -6.51
CA GLY A 260 -3.89 8.32 -5.16
C GLY A 260 -4.92 9.40 -4.80
N GLN A 261 -5.13 10.39 -5.67
CA GLN A 261 -6.11 11.44 -5.42
C GLN A 261 -7.55 10.94 -5.44
N MET A 262 -7.88 9.96 -6.28
CA MET A 262 -9.21 9.33 -6.30
C MET A 262 -9.51 8.58 -5.00
N PHE A 263 -8.59 7.73 -4.55
CA PHE A 263 -8.76 6.97 -3.31
C PHE A 263 -8.72 7.88 -2.07
N LEU A 264 -7.84 8.89 -2.07
CA LEU A 264 -7.77 9.89 -1.00
C LEU A 264 -9.10 10.64 -0.91
N THR A 265 -9.57 11.19 -2.03
CA THR A 265 -10.80 11.99 -2.06
C THR A 265 -12.00 11.15 -1.63
N LYS A 266 -12.13 9.92 -2.15
CA LYS A 266 -13.22 9.02 -1.75
C LYS A 266 -13.15 8.64 -0.27
N GLY A 267 -11.95 8.39 0.25
CA GLY A 267 -11.73 8.07 1.66
C GLY A 267 -12.21 9.19 2.58
N PHE A 268 -11.79 10.44 2.30
CA PHE A 268 -12.22 11.62 3.08
C PHE A 268 -13.70 12.01 2.86
N GLN A 269 -14.32 11.62 1.75
CA GLN A 269 -15.78 11.78 1.58
C GLN A 269 -16.58 10.80 2.45
N LEU A 270 -16.05 9.60 2.70
CA LEU A 270 -16.74 8.55 3.44
C LEU A 270 -16.49 8.61 4.94
N GLU A 271 -15.29 9.03 5.34
CA GLU A 271 -14.85 9.02 6.73
C GLU A 271 -14.63 10.40 7.33
N LYS A 272 -14.72 10.49 8.65
CA LYS A 272 -14.42 11.71 9.39
C LYS A 272 -13.00 12.17 9.09
N ALA A 273 -12.82 13.47 8.88
CA ALA A 273 -11.55 14.02 8.40
C ALA A 273 -10.38 13.71 9.36
N GLY A 274 -10.64 13.75 10.67
CA GLY A 274 -9.68 13.36 11.70
C GLY A 274 -9.20 11.92 11.52
N ILE A 275 -10.10 10.94 11.56
CA ILE A 275 -9.80 9.50 11.44
C ILE A 275 -9.11 9.19 10.11
N ALA A 276 -9.64 9.70 9.01
CA ALA A 276 -9.07 9.53 7.67
C ALA A 276 -7.64 10.07 7.57
N SER A 277 -7.36 11.22 8.19
CA SER A 277 -6.02 11.84 8.13
C SER A 277 -4.92 11.02 8.81
N VAL A 278 -5.24 10.30 9.90
CA VAL A 278 -4.27 9.43 10.61
C VAL A 278 -3.73 8.32 9.71
N MET A 279 -4.57 7.81 8.81
CA MET A 279 -4.18 6.74 7.89
C MET A 279 -3.03 7.14 6.96
N ARG A 280 -2.76 8.44 6.81
CA ARG A 280 -1.60 8.92 6.05
C ARG A 280 -0.26 8.59 6.71
N TYR A 281 -0.21 8.31 8.00
CA TYR A 281 1.01 7.82 8.63
C TYR A 281 1.45 6.44 8.11
N LEU A 282 0.56 5.70 7.42
CA LEU A 282 0.93 4.44 6.75
C LEU A 282 1.95 4.64 5.62
N ASP A 283 2.05 5.84 5.03
CA ASP A 283 3.08 6.15 4.02
C ASP A 283 4.48 5.79 4.54
N VAL A 284 4.74 6.18 5.79
CA VAL A 284 6.04 5.98 6.45
C VAL A 284 6.28 4.51 6.78
N VAL A 285 5.22 3.79 7.16
CA VAL A 285 5.26 2.38 7.50
C VAL A 285 5.75 1.53 6.32
N PHE A 286 5.25 1.80 5.10
CA PHE A 286 5.65 1.07 3.90
C PHE A 286 7.12 1.32 3.51
N VAL A 287 7.61 2.55 3.70
CA VAL A 287 9.00 2.90 3.42
C VAL A 287 9.96 2.25 4.42
N ILE A 288 9.60 2.21 5.71
CA ILE A 288 10.39 1.53 6.74
C ILE A 288 10.52 0.05 6.42
N MET A 289 9.40 -0.63 6.12
CA MET A 289 9.40 -2.06 5.82
C MET A 289 10.40 -2.41 4.71
N SER A 290 10.35 -1.66 3.61
CA SER A 290 11.22 -1.90 2.44
C SER A 290 12.70 -1.69 2.78
N THR A 291 13.00 -0.68 3.60
CA THR A 291 14.37 -0.36 4.02
C THR A 291 14.95 -1.42 4.96
N LEU A 292 14.14 -1.91 5.91
CA LEU A 292 14.57 -2.93 6.88
C LEU A 292 14.88 -4.28 6.20
N ILE A 293 14.04 -4.70 5.25
CA ILE A 293 14.26 -5.94 4.50
C ILE A 293 15.58 -5.87 3.72
N LYS A 294 15.85 -4.71 3.11
CA LYS A 294 17.08 -4.49 2.35
C LYS A 294 18.31 -4.52 3.25
N TYR A 295 18.25 -3.86 4.42
CA TYR A 295 19.35 -3.88 5.40
C TYR A 295 19.71 -5.32 5.82
N GLN A 296 18.71 -6.15 6.16
CA GLN A 296 18.95 -7.55 6.53
C GLN A 296 19.57 -8.39 5.42
N THR A 297 19.27 -8.07 4.17
CA THR A 297 19.81 -8.79 3.01
C THR A 297 21.30 -8.49 2.78
N TYR A 298 21.80 -7.35 3.28
CA TYR A 298 23.22 -7.00 3.22
C TYR A 298 24.05 -7.59 4.36
N THR A 299 23.46 -7.81 5.54
CA THR A 299 24.20 -8.21 6.75
C THR A 299 24.17 -9.71 7.03
N MET A 300 23.19 -10.46 6.49
CA MET A 300 22.98 -11.87 6.84
C MET A 300 22.76 -12.74 5.60
N SER A 301 23.05 -14.04 5.72
CA SER A 301 22.69 -14.98 4.67
C SER A 301 21.17 -15.13 4.56
N SER A 302 20.68 -15.59 3.40
CA SER A 302 19.24 -15.66 3.14
C SER A 302 18.47 -16.56 4.13
N MET A 303 19.06 -17.69 4.54
CA MET A 303 18.40 -18.62 5.47
C MET A 303 18.41 -18.11 6.91
N GLU A 304 19.46 -17.43 7.34
CA GLU A 304 19.51 -16.73 8.62
C GLU A 304 18.49 -15.59 8.68
N ALA A 305 18.35 -14.82 7.60
CA ALA A 305 17.34 -13.77 7.49
C ALA A 305 15.92 -14.34 7.63
N ILE A 306 15.63 -15.50 7.01
CA ILE A 306 14.33 -16.18 7.15
C ILE A 306 14.10 -16.63 8.58
N PHE A 307 15.12 -17.19 9.25
CA PHE A 307 15.04 -17.59 10.64
C PHE A 307 14.67 -16.39 11.52
N TRP A 308 15.47 -15.33 11.50
CA TRP A 308 15.25 -14.16 12.36
C TRP A 308 13.91 -13.48 12.09
N ARG A 309 13.51 -13.37 10.82
CA ARG A 309 12.21 -12.83 10.41
C ARG A 309 11.04 -13.69 10.91
N SER A 310 11.14 -15.01 10.78
CA SER A 310 10.09 -15.94 11.21
C SER A 310 9.98 -16.01 12.73
N THR A 311 11.11 -15.94 13.43
CA THR A 311 11.18 -15.87 14.90
C THR A 311 10.56 -14.58 15.42
N GLY A 312 10.93 -13.42 14.85
CA GLY A 312 10.31 -12.14 15.22
C GLY A 312 8.80 -12.14 14.97
N ALA A 313 8.37 -12.61 13.80
CA ALA A 313 6.95 -12.72 13.47
C ALA A 313 6.19 -13.72 14.37
N PHE A 314 6.83 -14.81 14.78
CA PHE A 314 6.29 -15.77 15.74
C PHE A 314 6.07 -15.13 17.10
N VAL A 315 7.03 -14.35 17.62
CA VAL A 315 6.90 -13.64 18.90
C VAL A 315 5.70 -12.68 18.87
N PHE A 316 5.57 -11.85 17.84
CA PHE A 316 4.41 -10.95 17.71
C PHE A 316 3.08 -11.71 17.59
N ASN A 317 3.07 -12.81 16.83
CA ASN A 317 1.89 -13.67 16.73
C ASN A 317 1.54 -14.29 18.10
N PHE A 318 2.52 -14.83 18.82
CA PHE A 318 2.32 -15.46 20.13
C PHE A 318 1.80 -14.46 21.16
N VAL A 319 2.39 -13.27 21.24
CA VAL A 319 1.88 -12.17 22.09
C VAL A 319 0.43 -11.84 21.73
N SER A 320 0.09 -11.78 20.44
CA SER A 320 -1.28 -11.53 19.98
C SER A 320 -2.26 -12.64 20.36
N VAL A 321 -1.82 -13.92 20.33
CA VAL A 321 -2.61 -15.08 20.77
C VAL A 321 -2.91 -14.98 22.27
N LEU A 322 -1.91 -14.65 23.07
CA LEU A 322 -2.05 -14.47 24.52
C LEU A 322 -2.99 -13.30 24.85
N TYR A 323 -2.79 -12.15 24.20
CA TYR A 323 -3.60 -10.94 24.41
C TYR A 323 -5.08 -11.16 24.05
N LEU A 324 -5.35 -11.74 22.88
CA LEU A 324 -6.71 -12.02 22.42
C LEU A 324 -7.33 -13.27 23.07
N ARG A 325 -6.59 -13.95 23.96
CA ARG A 325 -6.96 -15.21 24.61
C ARG A 325 -7.55 -16.24 23.64
N LYS A 326 -6.96 -16.32 22.44
CA LYS A 326 -7.46 -17.22 21.39
C LYS A 326 -6.88 -18.62 21.61
N SER A 327 -7.76 -19.62 21.58
CA SER A 327 -7.32 -21.01 21.61
C SER A 327 -6.56 -21.36 20.34
N LEU A 328 -5.38 -21.96 20.50
CA LEU A 328 -4.58 -22.55 19.41
C LEU A 328 -5.14 -23.91 18.95
N TYR A 329 -6.30 -24.32 19.49
CA TYR A 329 -6.92 -25.59 19.12
C TYR A 329 -7.31 -25.62 17.64
N VAL A 330 -6.82 -26.67 16.96
CA VAL A 330 -7.21 -27.00 15.59
C VAL A 330 -7.91 -28.36 15.61
N ALA A 331 -9.11 -28.41 15.03
CA ALA A 331 -9.90 -29.63 14.90
C ALA A 331 -9.08 -30.74 14.20
N PRO A 332 -9.17 -32.02 14.64
CA PRO A 332 -8.39 -33.12 14.07
C PRO A 332 -8.47 -33.24 12.55
N SER A 333 -9.64 -32.95 11.98
CA SER A 333 -9.88 -32.97 10.52
C SER A 333 -9.03 -31.95 9.75
N LYS A 334 -8.68 -30.82 10.35
CA LYS A 334 -7.92 -29.72 9.71
C LYS A 334 -6.42 -29.79 9.97
N ARG A 335 -5.95 -30.62 10.92
CA ARG A 335 -4.53 -30.72 11.30
C ARG A 335 -3.64 -31.19 10.14
N LYS A 336 -4.10 -32.15 9.33
CA LYS A 336 -3.35 -32.63 8.16
C LYS A 336 -3.15 -31.55 7.11
N ILE A 337 -4.20 -30.75 6.87
CA ILE A 337 -4.15 -29.63 5.91
C ILE A 337 -3.23 -28.53 6.43
N LEU A 338 -3.24 -28.26 7.73
CA LEU A 338 -2.33 -27.30 8.36
C LEU A 338 -0.87 -27.78 8.33
N ALA A 339 -0.62 -29.06 8.57
CA ALA A 339 0.72 -29.64 8.43
C ALA A 339 1.22 -29.52 6.99
N LEU A 340 0.37 -29.84 6.01
CA LEU A 340 0.67 -29.67 4.59
C LEU A 340 0.96 -28.19 4.25
N ARG A 341 0.20 -27.24 4.81
CA ARG A 341 0.43 -25.80 4.64
C ARG A 341 1.82 -25.37 5.13
N CYS A 342 2.23 -25.86 6.30
CA CYS A 342 3.54 -25.56 6.88
C CYS A 342 4.66 -26.16 6.03
N LEU A 343 4.53 -27.44 5.65
CA LEU A 343 5.50 -28.14 4.82
C LEU A 343 5.65 -27.50 3.43
N ALA A 344 4.54 -27.22 2.76
CA ALA A 344 4.51 -26.55 1.46
C ALA A 344 5.08 -25.13 1.54
N GLY A 345 4.81 -24.42 2.65
CA GLY A 345 5.33 -23.08 2.87
C GLY A 345 6.84 -23.04 3.03
N PHE A 346 7.39 -23.90 3.88
CA PHE A 346 8.84 -24.00 4.07
C PHE A 346 9.55 -24.47 2.80
N SER A 347 9.08 -25.57 2.20
CA SER A 347 9.69 -26.12 0.97
C SER A 347 9.66 -25.13 -0.19
N SER A 348 8.55 -24.40 -0.36
CA SER A 348 8.43 -23.34 -1.37
C SER A 348 9.51 -22.27 -1.21
N ILE A 349 9.69 -21.78 0.02
CA ILE A 349 10.71 -20.77 0.34
C ILE A 349 12.11 -21.33 0.10
N GLY A 350 12.43 -22.53 0.59
CA GLY A 350 13.76 -23.14 0.43
C GLY A 350 14.14 -23.36 -1.04
N PHE A 351 13.23 -23.92 -1.84
CA PHE A 351 13.47 -24.12 -3.27
C PHE A 351 13.55 -22.80 -4.04
N ALA A 352 12.75 -21.79 -3.67
CA ALA A 352 12.83 -20.45 -4.26
C ALA A 352 14.19 -19.79 -4.00
N PHE A 353 14.70 -19.86 -2.77
CA PHE A 353 16.02 -19.32 -2.44
C PHE A 353 17.16 -20.07 -3.13
N TYR A 354 17.09 -21.41 -3.20
CA TYR A 354 18.06 -22.20 -3.94
C TYR A 354 18.06 -21.80 -5.42
N ALA A 355 16.89 -21.68 -6.05
CA ALA A 355 16.79 -21.20 -7.42
C ALA A 355 17.45 -19.84 -7.61
N VAL A 356 17.10 -18.84 -6.79
CA VAL A 356 17.68 -17.48 -6.85
C VAL A 356 19.20 -17.48 -6.62
N SER A 357 19.74 -18.44 -5.86
CA SER A 357 21.19 -18.56 -5.65
C SER A 357 21.94 -19.14 -6.86
N GLN A 358 21.27 -19.92 -7.70
CA GLN A 358 21.87 -20.67 -8.83
C GLN A 358 21.51 -20.13 -10.22
N MET A 359 20.52 -19.23 -10.32
CA MET A 359 20.15 -18.57 -11.58
C MET A 359 19.97 -17.07 -11.37
N VAL A 360 19.82 -16.32 -12.46
CA VAL A 360 19.56 -14.88 -12.39
C VAL A 360 18.22 -14.63 -11.68
N LEU A 361 18.17 -13.64 -10.78
CA LEU A 361 16.98 -13.31 -9.98
C LEU A 361 15.73 -13.13 -10.86
N ALA A 362 15.89 -12.52 -12.04
CA ALA A 362 14.82 -12.36 -13.02
C ALA A 362 14.26 -13.70 -13.51
N ASP A 363 15.12 -14.63 -13.92
CA ASP A 363 14.72 -15.96 -14.40
C ASP A 363 13.99 -16.75 -13.30
N ALA A 364 14.54 -16.75 -12.09
CA ALA A 364 13.92 -17.42 -10.94
C ALA A 364 12.54 -16.84 -10.61
N SER A 365 12.43 -15.51 -10.60
CA SER A 365 11.21 -14.81 -10.22
C SER A 365 10.06 -15.10 -11.18
N VAL A 366 10.29 -15.12 -12.50
CA VAL A 366 9.25 -15.47 -13.50
C VAL A 366 8.73 -16.88 -13.27
N ILE A 367 9.62 -17.84 -13.03
CA ILE A 367 9.22 -19.24 -12.84
C ILE A 367 8.43 -19.40 -11.55
N ILE A 368 8.90 -18.84 -10.43
CA ILE A 368 8.23 -18.92 -9.12
C ILE A 368 6.84 -18.26 -9.18
N LEU A 369 6.74 -17.12 -9.86
CA LEU A 369 5.51 -16.37 -10.08
C LEU A 369 4.65 -16.95 -11.21
N THR A 370 4.94 -18.14 -11.71
CA THR A 370 3.96 -18.94 -12.47
C THR A 370 2.91 -19.55 -11.53
N SER A 371 3.18 -19.60 -10.22
CA SER A 371 2.29 -20.16 -9.21
C SER A 371 0.87 -19.58 -9.19
N PRO A 372 0.59 -18.27 -9.40
CA PRO A 372 -0.77 -17.76 -9.45
C PRO A 372 -1.63 -18.35 -10.58
N VAL A 373 -1.08 -18.48 -11.79
CA VAL A 373 -1.77 -19.12 -12.92
C VAL A 373 -2.01 -20.60 -12.63
N MET A 374 -1.01 -21.31 -12.10
CA MET A 374 -1.18 -22.71 -11.69
C MET A 374 -2.25 -22.88 -10.60
N THR A 375 -2.39 -21.89 -9.72
CA THR A 375 -3.41 -21.91 -8.65
C THR A 375 -4.84 -21.88 -9.19
N PHE A 376 -5.09 -21.32 -10.38
CA PHE A 376 -6.41 -21.44 -11.02
C PHE A 376 -6.75 -22.90 -11.35
N PHE A 377 -5.82 -23.62 -11.98
CA PHE A 377 -6.02 -25.01 -12.39
C PHE A 377 -6.09 -25.95 -11.18
N PHE A 378 -5.16 -25.82 -10.25
CA PHE A 378 -5.17 -26.64 -9.04
C PHE A 378 -6.31 -26.26 -8.09
N GLY A 379 -6.73 -24.99 -8.06
CA GLY A 379 -7.95 -24.57 -7.36
C GLY A 379 -9.20 -25.22 -7.95
N ALA A 380 -9.31 -25.28 -9.28
CA ALA A 380 -10.41 -25.99 -9.93
C ALA A 380 -10.38 -27.50 -9.66
N CYS A 381 -9.20 -28.13 -9.70
CA CYS A 381 -9.06 -29.57 -9.50
C CYS A 381 -9.23 -30.00 -8.03
N LEU A 382 -8.58 -29.31 -7.09
CA LEU A 382 -8.54 -29.71 -5.67
C LEU A 382 -9.65 -29.09 -4.82
N LEU A 383 -10.06 -27.86 -5.13
CA LEU A 383 -11.14 -27.16 -4.39
C LEU A 383 -12.49 -27.24 -5.11
N HIS A 384 -12.52 -27.76 -6.34
CA HIS A 384 -13.73 -27.79 -7.18
C HIS A 384 -14.31 -26.37 -7.40
N GLU A 385 -13.45 -25.35 -7.39
CA GLU A 385 -13.85 -23.97 -7.66
C GLU A 385 -14.13 -23.79 -9.16
N ARG A 386 -15.25 -23.14 -9.50
CA ARG A 386 -15.58 -22.84 -10.90
C ARG A 386 -14.54 -21.89 -11.49
N ILE A 387 -13.91 -22.30 -12.60
CA ILE A 387 -13.00 -21.46 -13.38
C ILE A 387 -13.84 -20.38 -14.06
N ASP A 388 -13.60 -19.14 -13.67
CA ASP A 388 -14.14 -18.01 -14.38
C ASP A 388 -13.20 -17.63 -15.53
N LEU A 389 -13.67 -17.77 -16.77
CA LEU A 389 -12.82 -17.64 -17.96
C LEU A 389 -12.17 -16.27 -18.07
N VAL A 390 -12.87 -15.18 -17.76
CA VAL A 390 -12.25 -13.84 -17.81
C VAL A 390 -11.22 -13.69 -16.71
N SER A 391 -11.46 -14.21 -15.50
CA SER A 391 -10.44 -14.18 -14.44
C SER A 391 -9.20 -15.00 -14.82
N LEU A 392 -9.38 -16.14 -15.50
CA LEU A 392 -8.27 -16.95 -16.04
C LEU A 392 -7.53 -16.21 -17.16
N LEU A 393 -8.25 -15.60 -18.11
CA LEU A 393 -7.64 -14.80 -19.19
C LEU A 393 -6.86 -13.63 -18.59
N SER A 394 -7.44 -12.89 -17.64
CA SER A 394 -6.75 -11.83 -16.91
C SER A 394 -5.53 -12.34 -16.15
N ALA A 395 -5.56 -13.56 -15.60
CA ALA A 395 -4.40 -14.19 -14.98
C ALA A 395 -3.26 -14.42 -15.98
N VAL A 396 -3.60 -14.97 -17.16
CA VAL A 396 -2.64 -15.24 -18.24
C VAL A 396 -2.08 -13.94 -18.80
N PHE A 397 -2.92 -12.92 -19.01
CA PHE A 397 -2.46 -11.58 -19.41
C PHE A 397 -1.55 -10.94 -18.34
N ALA A 398 -1.91 -11.02 -17.06
CA ALA A 398 -1.08 -10.52 -15.98
C ALA A 398 0.28 -11.25 -15.89
N PHE A 399 0.31 -12.56 -16.15
CA PHE A 399 1.56 -13.32 -16.26
C PHE A 399 2.40 -12.88 -17.47
N GLY A 400 1.77 -12.61 -18.62
CA GLY A 400 2.47 -12.00 -19.75
C GLY A 400 3.08 -10.64 -19.37
N GLY A 401 2.31 -9.81 -18.65
CA GLY A 401 2.80 -8.55 -18.09
C GLY A 401 4.00 -8.75 -17.15
N LEU A 402 3.94 -9.76 -16.28
CA LEU A 402 5.05 -10.12 -15.39
C LEU A 402 6.33 -10.44 -16.16
N VAL A 403 6.27 -11.23 -17.23
CA VAL A 403 7.44 -11.58 -18.04
C VAL A 403 8.12 -10.32 -18.59
N PHE A 404 7.33 -9.32 -19.00
CA PHE A 404 7.86 -8.03 -19.44
C PHE A 404 8.43 -7.16 -18.31
N VAL A 405 7.88 -7.24 -17.08
CA VAL A 405 8.44 -6.56 -15.91
C VAL A 405 9.80 -7.13 -15.55
N VAL A 406 9.83 -8.45 -15.37
CA VAL A 406 10.96 -9.17 -14.79
C VAL A 406 12.09 -9.39 -15.81
N ARG A 407 11.76 -9.56 -17.09
CA ARG A 407 12.71 -9.76 -18.21
C ARG A 407 13.69 -10.89 -17.95
N PRO A 408 13.22 -12.13 -18.06
CA PRO A 408 14.13 -13.24 -17.98
C PRO A 408 15.15 -13.19 -19.13
N GLY A 409 16.42 -13.42 -18.82
CA GLY A 409 17.50 -13.36 -19.80
C GLY A 409 17.38 -14.46 -20.86
N PHE A 410 16.71 -15.58 -20.56
CA PHE A 410 16.41 -16.61 -21.56
C PHE A 410 15.48 -16.13 -22.70
N LEU A 411 14.70 -15.06 -22.47
CA LEU A 411 13.73 -14.54 -23.45
C LEU A 411 14.19 -13.23 -24.09
N PHE A 412 14.87 -12.37 -23.33
CA PHE A 412 15.29 -11.04 -23.77
C PHE A 412 16.79 -10.91 -24.05
N GLY A 413 17.58 -11.95 -23.79
CA GLY A 413 19.04 -11.92 -23.86
C GLY A 413 19.66 -11.39 -22.56
N TYR A 414 20.91 -11.79 -22.28
CA TYR A 414 21.68 -11.28 -21.15
C TYR A 414 22.54 -10.09 -21.63
N ASP A 415 22.34 -8.91 -21.06
CA ASP A 415 23.11 -7.69 -21.40
C ASP A 415 24.60 -7.78 -20.99
N GLN A 416 24.95 -8.74 -20.12
CA GLN A 416 26.33 -9.08 -19.75
C GLN A 416 26.52 -10.61 -19.80
N PRO A 417 27.71 -11.11 -20.21
CA PRO A 417 28.02 -12.53 -20.07
C PRO A 417 28.09 -12.88 -18.58
N SER A 418 27.01 -13.41 -18.03
CA SER A 418 26.93 -13.80 -16.64
C SER A 418 27.74 -15.08 -16.42
N GLU A 419 28.88 -14.99 -15.72
CA GLU A 419 29.73 -16.13 -15.30
C GLU A 419 28.97 -17.19 -14.46
N ARG A 420 27.74 -16.90 -14.00
CA ARG A 420 26.92 -17.78 -13.16
C ARG A 420 26.21 -18.91 -13.90
N SER A 421 26.25 -18.96 -15.23
CA SER A 421 25.60 -20.02 -16.00
C SER A 421 26.56 -21.16 -16.37
N SER A 422 26.81 -22.08 -15.42
CA SER A 422 27.32 -23.41 -15.78
C SER A 422 26.17 -24.26 -16.39
N PRO A 423 26.37 -24.98 -17.51
CA PRO A 423 25.28 -25.68 -18.21
C PRO A 423 24.56 -26.76 -17.37
N ALA A 424 25.28 -27.41 -16.45
CA ALA A 424 24.73 -28.47 -15.60
C ALA A 424 23.95 -27.95 -14.37
N SER A 425 24.23 -26.74 -13.89
CA SER A 425 23.50 -26.12 -12.76
C SER A 425 22.17 -25.47 -13.18
N SER A 426 21.97 -25.23 -14.48
CA SER A 426 20.79 -24.54 -15.00
C SER A 426 19.48 -25.36 -14.84
N TRP A 427 19.48 -26.65 -15.18
CA TRP A 427 18.26 -27.49 -15.10
C TRP A 427 17.83 -27.80 -13.66
N VAL A 428 18.80 -27.99 -12.75
CA VAL A 428 18.52 -28.21 -11.32
C VAL A 428 17.92 -26.95 -10.70
N ALA A 429 18.44 -25.77 -11.04
CA ALA A 429 17.90 -24.50 -10.58
C ALA A 429 16.47 -24.28 -11.12
N VAL A 430 16.22 -24.56 -12.40
CA VAL A 430 14.87 -24.48 -13.00
C VAL A 430 13.90 -25.46 -12.32
N GLY A 431 14.34 -26.70 -12.08
CA GLY A 431 13.57 -27.70 -11.34
C GLY A 431 13.22 -27.23 -9.93
N ALA A 432 14.18 -26.64 -9.22
CA ALA A 432 13.94 -26.04 -7.91
C ALA A 432 12.94 -24.87 -7.99
N ALA A 433 13.07 -23.96 -8.95
CA ALA A 433 12.13 -22.84 -9.13
C ALA A 433 10.69 -23.35 -9.36
N LEU A 434 10.51 -24.39 -10.17
CA LEU A 434 9.22 -25.04 -10.42
C LEU A 434 8.66 -25.72 -9.16
N LEU A 435 9.49 -26.43 -8.40
CA LEU A 435 9.08 -27.00 -7.11
C LEU A 435 8.70 -25.91 -6.10
N GLY A 436 9.43 -24.78 -6.11
CA GLY A 436 9.11 -23.58 -5.35
C GLY A 436 7.73 -23.02 -5.69
N ALA A 437 7.44 -22.90 -7.00
CA ALA A 437 6.14 -22.48 -7.52
C ALA A 437 5.01 -23.45 -7.11
N LEU A 438 5.23 -24.75 -7.23
CA LEU A 438 4.25 -25.77 -6.83
C LEU A 438 3.98 -25.73 -5.32
N GLY A 439 5.02 -25.60 -4.50
CA GLY A 439 4.87 -25.40 -3.05
C GLY A 439 4.00 -24.17 -2.74
N GLN A 440 4.22 -23.07 -3.47
CA GLN A 440 3.44 -21.83 -3.33
C GLN A 440 1.96 -22.03 -3.71
N VAL A 441 1.66 -22.86 -4.72
CA VAL A 441 0.27 -23.24 -5.09
C VAL A 441 -0.41 -23.99 -3.93
N PHE A 442 0.27 -25.01 -3.38
CA PHE A 442 -0.26 -25.77 -2.24
C PHE A 442 -0.47 -24.88 -1.01
N VAL A 443 0.40 -23.90 -0.79
CA VAL A 443 0.20 -22.88 0.25
C VAL A 443 -1.13 -22.15 0.07
N PHE A 444 -1.43 -21.63 -1.11
CA PHE A 444 -2.67 -20.89 -1.33
C PHE A 444 -3.90 -21.77 -1.19
N ILE A 445 -3.85 -22.99 -1.73
CA ILE A 445 -4.96 -23.94 -1.67
C ILE A 445 -5.22 -24.41 -0.25
N THR A 446 -4.18 -24.75 0.50
CA THR A 446 -4.35 -25.19 1.90
C THR A 446 -4.86 -24.07 2.79
N VAL A 447 -4.44 -22.81 2.60
CA VAL A 447 -5.03 -21.66 3.31
C VAL A 447 -6.53 -21.54 3.01
N ARG A 448 -6.91 -21.70 1.74
CA ARG A 448 -8.32 -21.73 1.32
C ARG A 448 -9.09 -22.88 1.95
N GLN A 449 -8.52 -24.09 2.04
CA GLN A 449 -9.15 -25.24 2.71
C GLN A 449 -9.26 -25.05 4.24
N LEU A 450 -8.41 -24.20 4.82
CA LEU A 450 -8.43 -23.82 6.23
C LEU A 450 -9.40 -22.65 6.52
N GLN A 451 -10.34 -22.37 5.61
CA GLN A 451 -11.51 -21.54 5.92
C GLN A 451 -12.21 -22.03 7.20
N GLY A 452 -12.51 -21.08 8.08
CA GLY A 452 -13.10 -21.34 9.40
C GLY A 452 -12.08 -21.50 10.54
N VAL A 453 -10.79 -21.73 10.25
CA VAL A 453 -9.73 -21.64 11.26
C VAL A 453 -9.30 -20.18 11.37
N HIS A 454 -9.17 -19.67 12.59
CA HIS A 454 -8.76 -18.29 12.79
C HIS A 454 -7.36 -18.04 12.19
N ALA A 455 -7.20 -17.00 11.37
CA ALA A 455 -5.95 -16.70 10.66
C ALA A 455 -4.73 -16.65 11.60
N LEU A 456 -4.90 -16.13 12.81
CA LEU A 456 -3.86 -16.09 13.84
C LEU A 456 -3.26 -17.47 14.15
N VAL A 457 -4.09 -18.52 14.20
CA VAL A 457 -3.67 -19.90 14.48
C VAL A 457 -2.89 -20.47 13.29
N ILE A 458 -3.35 -20.23 12.07
CA ILE A 458 -2.64 -20.67 10.85
C ILE A 458 -1.26 -20.03 10.78
N VAL A 459 -1.19 -18.70 10.99
CA VAL A 459 0.06 -17.95 11.00
C VAL A 459 0.96 -18.39 12.16
N HIS A 460 0.40 -18.72 13.32
CA HIS A 460 1.15 -19.22 14.48
C HIS A 460 1.98 -20.46 14.14
N TYR A 461 1.32 -21.51 13.65
CA TYR A 461 1.98 -22.76 13.29
C TYR A 461 2.93 -22.62 12.09
N PHE A 462 2.59 -21.76 11.13
CA PHE A 462 3.46 -21.49 9.98
C PHE A 462 4.76 -20.79 10.40
N MET A 463 4.68 -19.75 11.23
CA MET A 463 5.88 -19.02 11.69
C MET A 463 6.76 -19.89 12.60
N LEU A 464 6.13 -20.65 13.51
CA LEU A 464 6.85 -21.58 14.38
C LEU A 464 7.59 -22.65 13.58
N SER A 465 6.90 -23.33 12.67
CA SER A 465 7.52 -24.35 11.83
C SER A 465 8.60 -23.77 10.93
N SER A 466 8.39 -22.59 10.34
CA SER A 466 9.41 -21.92 9.52
C SER A 466 10.65 -21.55 10.33
N ALA A 467 10.48 -21.06 11.57
CA ALA A 467 11.60 -20.74 12.46
C ALA A 467 12.39 -21.99 12.87
N ILE A 468 11.70 -23.08 13.27
CA ILE A 468 12.37 -24.34 13.65
C ILE A 468 13.16 -24.91 12.48
N VAL A 469 12.55 -25.01 11.30
CA VAL A 469 13.23 -25.64 10.17
C VAL A 469 14.35 -24.75 9.61
N ALA A 470 14.17 -23.42 9.60
CA ALA A 470 15.24 -22.50 9.23
C ALA A 470 16.43 -22.59 10.21
N LEU A 471 16.16 -22.70 11.52
CA LEU A 471 17.21 -22.90 12.53
C LEU A 471 17.97 -24.20 12.27
N LEU A 472 17.26 -25.32 12.09
CA LEU A 472 17.87 -26.61 11.78
C LEU A 472 18.76 -26.52 10.52
N TRP A 473 18.27 -25.87 9.46
CA TRP A 473 19.04 -25.69 8.23
C TRP A 473 20.32 -24.90 8.45
N VAL A 474 20.24 -23.77 9.16
CA VAL A 474 21.41 -22.92 9.44
C VAL A 474 22.42 -23.70 10.28
N THR A 475 22.01 -24.33 11.39
CA THR A 475 22.93 -25.07 12.28
C THR A 475 23.66 -26.25 11.62
N ILE A 476 23.12 -26.80 10.53
CA ILE A 476 23.73 -27.92 9.79
C ILE A 476 24.70 -27.42 8.71
N ASN A 477 24.39 -26.30 8.06
CA ASN A 477 25.07 -25.88 6.82
C ASN A 477 25.95 -24.63 6.98
N GLN A 478 25.80 -23.87 8.06
CA GLN A 478 26.46 -22.58 8.26
C GLN A 478 26.76 -22.34 9.74
N ASP A 479 27.79 -21.53 10.01
CA ASP A 479 28.04 -21.05 11.36
C ASP A 479 26.96 -20.03 11.73
N PHE A 480 26.14 -20.36 12.75
CA PHE A 480 25.06 -19.50 13.19
C PHE A 480 25.60 -18.22 13.82
N VAL A 481 25.48 -17.09 13.12
CA VAL A 481 25.90 -15.80 13.64
C VAL A 481 24.73 -15.14 14.39
N VAL A 482 24.91 -14.96 15.70
CA VAL A 482 23.97 -14.17 16.50
C VAL A 482 24.23 -12.69 16.25
N PRO A 483 23.21 -11.91 15.86
CA PRO A 483 23.33 -10.47 15.72
C PRO A 483 23.89 -9.85 17.00
N SER A 484 24.99 -9.11 16.89
CA SER A 484 25.67 -8.50 18.03
C SER A 484 25.35 -7.01 18.16
N ALA A 485 25.03 -6.36 17.04
CA ALA A 485 24.74 -4.93 17.00
C ALA A 485 23.26 -4.65 17.34
N PHE A 486 23.03 -3.58 18.10
CA PHE A 486 21.68 -3.11 18.42
C PHE A 486 20.87 -2.76 17.15
N GLU A 487 21.54 -2.30 16.09
CA GLU A 487 20.90 -1.96 14.82
C GLU A 487 20.32 -3.18 14.09
N GLU A 488 21.01 -4.33 14.17
CA GLU A 488 20.55 -5.59 13.59
C GLU A 488 19.30 -6.09 14.33
N TRP A 489 19.29 -6.03 15.66
CA TRP A 489 18.12 -6.39 16.47
C TRP A 489 16.91 -5.52 16.16
N ARG A 490 17.10 -4.21 16.00
CA ARG A 490 16.04 -3.30 15.55
C ARG A 490 15.46 -3.72 14.19
N ALA A 491 16.32 -4.07 13.24
CA ALA A 491 15.88 -4.52 11.92
C ALA A 491 15.12 -5.84 11.99
N ILE A 492 15.57 -6.79 12.81
CA ILE A 492 14.90 -8.08 13.04
C ILE A 492 13.52 -7.89 13.65
N VAL A 493 13.40 -7.05 14.69
CA VAL A 493 12.11 -6.77 15.32
C VAL A 493 11.15 -6.11 14.33
N GLY A 494 11.61 -5.11 13.58
CA GLY A 494 10.77 -4.43 12.59
C GLY A 494 10.32 -5.36 11.44
N CYS A 495 11.24 -6.15 10.87
CA CYS A 495 10.89 -7.14 9.85
C CYS A 495 9.96 -8.24 10.37
N GLY A 496 10.12 -8.66 11.62
CA GLY A 496 9.24 -9.59 12.29
C GLY A 496 7.80 -9.07 12.40
N LEU A 497 7.64 -7.81 12.82
CA LEU A 497 6.33 -7.15 12.90
C LEU A 497 5.65 -7.09 11.54
N PHE A 498 6.35 -6.59 10.51
CA PHE A 498 5.78 -6.48 9.16
C PHE A 498 5.49 -7.83 8.52
N THR A 499 6.35 -8.82 8.76
CA THR A 499 6.10 -10.19 8.29
C THR A 499 4.88 -10.80 8.95
N PHE A 500 4.68 -10.59 10.25
CA PHE A 500 3.48 -11.02 10.95
C PHE A 500 2.22 -10.38 10.36
N VAL A 501 2.21 -9.04 10.24
CA VAL A 501 1.06 -8.30 9.69
C VAL A 501 0.77 -8.71 8.25
N GLY A 502 1.79 -8.78 7.40
CA GLY A 502 1.66 -9.19 6.00
C GLY A 502 1.12 -10.62 5.86
N GLN A 503 1.60 -11.57 6.66
CA GLN A 503 1.09 -12.94 6.64
C GLN A 503 -0.33 -13.07 7.21
N MET A 504 -0.72 -12.23 8.17
CA MET A 504 -2.10 -12.17 8.65
C MET A 504 -3.07 -11.72 7.54
N PHE A 505 -2.72 -10.66 6.81
CA PHE A 505 -3.54 -10.18 5.69
C PHE A 505 -3.55 -11.16 4.52
N LEU A 506 -2.41 -11.76 4.17
CA LEU A 506 -2.35 -12.79 3.14
C LEU A 506 -3.24 -13.98 3.51
N THR A 507 -3.08 -14.52 4.72
CA THR A 507 -3.87 -15.67 5.18
C THR A 507 -5.36 -15.35 5.13
N LYS A 508 -5.78 -14.20 5.65
CA LYS A 508 -7.18 -13.80 5.67
C LYS A 508 -7.71 -13.51 4.25
N GLY A 509 -6.91 -12.92 3.37
CA GLY A 509 -7.25 -12.67 1.97
C GLY A 509 -7.58 -13.96 1.21
N PHE A 510 -6.71 -14.97 1.32
CA PHE A 510 -6.93 -16.28 0.70
C PHE A 510 -8.04 -17.10 1.37
N GLN A 511 -8.37 -16.84 2.63
CA GLN A 511 -9.55 -17.43 3.27
C GLN A 511 -10.86 -16.80 2.78
N LEU A 512 -10.87 -15.51 2.48
CA LEU A 512 -12.07 -14.80 2.05
C LEU A 512 -12.35 -15.00 0.56
N GLU A 513 -11.32 -14.96 -0.27
CA GLU A 513 -11.45 -14.98 -1.73
C GLU A 513 -11.07 -16.34 -2.34
N LYS A 514 -11.61 -16.65 -3.53
CA LYS A 514 -11.22 -17.85 -4.29
C LYS A 514 -9.72 -17.87 -4.52
N ALA A 515 -9.10 -19.04 -4.41
CA ALA A 515 -7.64 -19.16 -4.41
C ALA A 515 -7.01 -18.62 -5.70
N GLY A 516 -7.63 -18.87 -6.86
CA GLY A 516 -7.16 -18.36 -8.15
C GLY A 516 -7.25 -16.83 -8.26
N ILE A 517 -8.37 -16.23 -7.87
CA ILE A 517 -8.54 -14.77 -7.93
C ILE A 517 -7.55 -14.08 -6.97
N ALA A 518 -7.44 -14.59 -5.74
CA ALA A 518 -6.51 -14.07 -4.73
C ALA A 518 -5.05 -14.20 -5.16
N SER A 519 -4.68 -15.30 -5.84
CA SER A 519 -3.30 -15.51 -6.27
C SER A 519 -2.87 -14.52 -7.35
N VAL A 520 -3.75 -14.18 -8.31
CA VAL A 520 -3.43 -13.23 -9.39
C VAL A 520 -3.21 -11.82 -8.86
N MET A 521 -3.92 -11.44 -7.79
CA MET A 521 -3.68 -10.14 -7.15
C MET A 521 -2.25 -10.00 -6.63
N ARG A 522 -1.53 -11.12 -6.40
CA ARG A 522 -0.11 -11.09 -6.04
C ARG A 522 0.82 -10.63 -7.17
N TYR A 523 0.37 -10.59 -8.42
CA TYR A 523 1.17 -9.96 -9.48
C TYR A 523 1.36 -8.45 -9.26
N LEU A 524 0.49 -7.81 -8.49
CA LEU A 524 0.68 -6.42 -8.07
C LEU A 524 1.92 -6.25 -7.19
N ASP A 525 2.33 -7.29 -6.43
CA ASP A 525 3.56 -7.27 -5.62
C ASP A 525 4.76 -6.88 -6.50
N VAL A 526 4.83 -7.43 -7.72
CA VAL A 526 5.93 -7.16 -8.66
C VAL A 526 5.90 -5.73 -9.18
N VAL A 527 4.72 -5.19 -9.45
CA VAL A 527 4.57 -3.78 -9.84
C VAL A 527 5.06 -2.87 -8.73
N PHE A 528 4.74 -3.20 -7.48
CA PHE A 528 5.22 -2.46 -6.31
C PHE A 528 6.74 -2.57 -6.17
N VAL A 529 7.30 -3.77 -6.15
CA VAL A 529 8.75 -3.99 -6.04
C VAL A 529 9.51 -3.25 -7.14
N PHE A 530 9.10 -3.41 -8.41
CA PHE A 530 9.67 -2.67 -9.52
C PHE A 530 9.63 -1.15 -9.32
N THR A 531 8.52 -0.62 -8.80
CA THR A 531 8.40 0.81 -8.54
C THR A 531 9.31 1.26 -7.40
N TRP A 532 9.53 0.42 -6.38
CA TRP A 532 10.47 0.69 -5.29
C TRP A 532 11.93 0.60 -5.73
N ASP A 533 12.30 -0.42 -6.50
CA ASP A 533 13.68 -0.63 -6.99
C ASP A 533 14.10 0.50 -7.93
N SER A 534 13.20 0.88 -8.84
CA SER A 534 13.42 2.00 -9.75
C SER A 534 13.83 3.32 -9.06
N THR A 535 13.55 3.48 -7.77
CA THR A 535 13.39 4.81 -7.19
C THR A 535 14.07 4.98 -5.84
N ILE A 536 14.28 3.90 -5.10
CA ILE A 536 15.21 3.82 -3.99
C ILE A 536 16.60 3.39 -4.49
N LEU A 537 16.68 2.47 -5.45
CA LEU A 537 17.96 1.95 -5.96
C LEU A 537 18.49 2.69 -7.19
N HIS A 538 17.71 3.61 -7.77
CA HIS A 538 18.08 4.37 -8.97
C HIS A 538 18.44 3.46 -10.17
N GLU A 539 17.87 2.26 -10.23
CA GLU A 539 18.12 1.32 -11.32
C GLU A 539 17.46 1.79 -12.63
N HIS A 540 18.14 1.51 -13.76
CA HIS A 540 17.67 1.89 -15.08
C HIS A 540 16.38 1.16 -15.44
N ILE A 541 15.27 1.88 -15.34
CA ILE A 541 13.95 1.39 -15.69
C ILE A 541 13.88 1.16 -17.20
N ASN A 542 13.60 -0.06 -17.65
CA ASN A 542 13.55 -0.37 -19.09
C ASN A 542 12.08 -0.44 -19.61
N HIS A 543 11.82 -0.05 -20.87
CA HIS A 543 10.50 0.26 -21.42
C HIS A 543 9.50 -0.91 -21.37
N TYR A 544 9.94 -2.12 -21.71
CA TYR A 544 9.13 -3.33 -21.52
C TYR A 544 8.61 -3.52 -20.09
N SER A 545 9.35 -3.07 -19.05
CA SER A 545 8.89 -3.28 -17.67
C SER A 545 7.70 -2.42 -17.32
N VAL A 546 7.59 -1.24 -17.95
CA VAL A 546 6.42 -0.39 -17.76
C VAL A 546 5.22 -0.91 -18.55
N VAL A 547 5.43 -1.43 -19.77
CA VAL A 547 4.38 -2.13 -20.51
C VAL A 547 3.85 -3.30 -19.68
N GLY A 548 4.74 -4.10 -19.12
CA GLY A 548 4.41 -5.19 -18.22
C GLY A 548 3.60 -4.76 -17.00
N ALA A 549 4.03 -3.69 -16.32
CA ALA A 549 3.33 -3.14 -15.16
C ALA A 549 1.92 -2.66 -15.49
N VAL A 550 1.72 -1.99 -16.64
CA VAL A 550 0.41 -1.55 -17.12
C VAL A 550 -0.50 -2.74 -17.41
N ILE A 551 0.03 -3.81 -18.03
CA ILE A 551 -0.73 -5.05 -18.30
C ILE A 551 -1.20 -5.70 -16.99
N ILE A 552 -0.33 -5.76 -15.97
CA ILE A 552 -0.70 -6.31 -14.66
C ILE A 552 -1.80 -5.44 -14.00
N LEU A 553 -1.63 -4.12 -13.98
CA LEU A 553 -2.59 -3.20 -13.37
C LEU A 553 -3.96 -3.27 -14.04
N THR A 554 -4.00 -3.25 -15.38
CA THR A 554 -5.25 -3.36 -16.14
C THR A 554 -5.95 -4.71 -15.90
N SER A 555 -5.20 -5.80 -15.82
CA SER A 555 -5.74 -7.14 -15.52
C SER A 555 -6.34 -7.21 -14.11
N ALA A 556 -5.65 -6.63 -13.12
CA ALA A 556 -6.14 -6.57 -11.74
C ALA A 556 -7.42 -5.71 -11.62
N ILE A 557 -7.45 -4.55 -12.29
CA ILE A 557 -8.64 -3.69 -12.34
C ILE A 557 -9.82 -4.41 -12.99
N ALA A 558 -9.59 -5.13 -14.10
CA ALA A 558 -10.64 -5.88 -14.79
C ALA A 558 -11.30 -6.93 -13.88
N ILE A 559 -10.49 -7.68 -13.11
CA ILE A 559 -10.99 -8.64 -12.12
C ILE A 559 -11.80 -7.94 -11.02
N ALA A 560 -11.29 -6.82 -10.48
CA ALA A 560 -11.97 -6.06 -9.43
C ALA A 560 -13.32 -5.46 -9.91
N VAL A 561 -13.34 -4.84 -11.08
CA VAL A 561 -14.56 -4.24 -11.67
C VAL A 561 -15.62 -5.30 -11.94
N ARG A 562 -15.24 -6.45 -12.48
CA ARG A 562 -16.18 -7.53 -12.74
C ARG A 562 -16.81 -8.06 -11.45
N LYS A 563 -16.02 -8.16 -10.38
CA LYS A 563 -16.53 -8.57 -9.07
C LYS A 563 -17.56 -7.58 -8.53
N MET A 564 -17.30 -6.28 -8.67
CA MET A 564 -18.26 -5.24 -8.26
C MET A 564 -19.60 -5.36 -9.02
N LYS A 565 -19.56 -5.68 -10.32
CA LYS A 565 -20.78 -5.88 -11.13
C LYS A 565 -21.57 -7.15 -10.81
N HIS A 566 -20.96 -8.15 -10.17
CA HIS A 566 -21.64 -9.37 -9.74
C HIS A 566 -22.23 -9.26 -8.31
N HIS A 567 -21.89 -8.22 -7.56
CA HIS A 567 -22.38 -7.96 -6.20
C HIS A 567 -23.28 -6.72 -6.08
N ALA A 568 -23.35 -5.88 -7.13
CA ALA A 568 -24.41 -4.90 -7.33
C ALA A 568 -25.56 -5.57 -8.10
#